data_AF-A0A645H6T2-F1
#
_entry.id   AF-A0A645H6T2-F1
#
_cell.length_a   1.000
_cell.length_b   1.000
_cell.length_c   1.000
_cell.angle_alpha   90.00
_cell.angle_beta   90.00
_cell.angle_gamma   90.00
#
_symmetry.space_group_name_H-M   'P 1'
#
loop_
_entity.id
_entity.type
_entity.pdbx_description
1 polymer ?
#
loop_
_entity_poly.entity_id
_entity_poly.type
_entity_poly.pdbx_seq_one_letter_code
_entity_poly.pdbx_strand_id
1 'polypeptide(L)'
;MNKSIEQQMRTLKLGGLAKAWQTVAFEEPEQYIRDFMALELREREANRINRMVKTAGFRVIKTLDEFIWNKAIELPNGLSQTDMTSLSFVDRKENLIFMGAVGTGKTHLATALAMQACEDGKQVSFYTAASLANLLLEKNQRGLLNTFMNTLKRVELIVVDEIGFVPLHKDAAELLF
;
A
#
# COMPACT_ATOMS: atom_id res chain seq x y z
N MET A 1 32.26 25.50 3.23
CA MET A 1 30.95 26.15 3.42
C MET A 1 29.78 25.18 3.17
N ASN A 2 29.71 24.51 2.02
CA ASN A 2 28.59 23.62 1.64
C ASN A 2 28.35 22.43 2.59
N LYS A 3 29.41 21.84 3.16
CA LYS A 3 29.28 20.76 4.16
C LYS A 3 28.51 21.18 5.42
N SER A 4 28.57 22.45 5.81
CA SER A 4 27.85 22.98 6.98
C SER A 4 26.34 23.02 6.73
N ILE A 5 25.94 23.48 5.54
CA ILE A 5 24.53 23.61 5.14
C ILE A 5 23.88 22.22 5.00
N GLU A 6 24.55 21.28 4.34
CA GLU A 6 24.05 19.90 4.23
C GLU A 6 23.93 19.22 5.61
N GLN A 7 24.87 19.46 6.51
CA GLN A 7 24.82 18.92 7.87
C GLN A 7 23.65 19.52 8.67
N GLN A 8 23.38 20.83 8.52
CA GLN A 8 22.21 21.49 9.11
C GLN A 8 20.91 20.93 8.53
N MET A 9 20.81 20.76 7.21
CA MET A 9 19.65 20.17 6.56
C MET A 9 19.37 18.75 7.07
N ARG A 10 20.41 17.91 7.21
CA ARG A 10 20.27 16.57 7.81
C ARG A 10 19.79 16.62 9.25
N THR A 11 20.30 17.56 10.04
CA THR A 11 19.89 17.75 11.45
C THR A 11 18.41 18.15 11.55
N LEU A 12 17.94 18.99 10.63
CA LEU A 12 16.54 19.40 10.51
C LEU A 12 15.64 18.37 9.81
N LYS A 13 16.17 17.19 9.44
CA LYS A 13 15.46 16.15 8.69
C LYS A 13 14.91 16.66 7.34
N LEU A 14 15.68 17.51 6.66
CA LEU A 14 15.43 18.01 5.30
C LEU A 14 16.18 17.13 4.29
N GLY A 15 15.72 15.89 4.16
CA GLY A 15 16.43 14.85 3.42
C GLY A 15 16.48 15.09 1.91
N GLY A 16 15.42 15.66 1.34
CA GLY A 16 15.34 15.97 -0.10
C GLY A 16 16.25 17.13 -0.45
N LEU A 17 16.21 18.18 0.37
CA LEU A 17 17.12 19.32 0.23
C LEU A 17 18.58 18.90 0.41
N ALA A 18 18.92 18.12 1.44
CA ALA A 18 20.30 17.66 1.64
C ALA A 18 20.88 16.87 0.45
N LYS A 19 20.04 16.29 -0.40
CA LYS A 19 20.46 15.55 -1.61
C LYS A 19 20.61 16.46 -2.84
N ALA A 20 19.74 17.45 -3.01
CA ALA A 20 19.58 18.14 -4.29
C ALA A 20 19.34 19.65 -4.19
N TRP A 21 19.58 20.30 -3.04
CA TRP A 21 19.36 21.75 -2.90
C TRP A 21 20.11 22.62 -3.92
N GLN A 22 21.26 22.14 -4.42
CA GLN A 22 22.07 22.83 -5.44
C GLN A 22 21.45 22.80 -6.83
N THR A 23 20.45 21.94 -7.08
CA THR A 23 19.80 21.83 -8.40
C THR A 23 18.71 22.90 -8.58
N VAL A 24 18.34 23.62 -7.52
CA VAL A 24 17.33 24.67 -7.60
C VAL A 24 18.01 25.97 -8.04
N ALA A 25 17.63 26.47 -9.21
CA ALA A 25 18.08 27.76 -9.71
C ALA A 25 17.48 28.89 -8.85
N PHE A 26 18.27 29.92 -8.59
CA PHE A 26 17.81 31.13 -7.93
C PHE A 26 17.47 32.17 -8.99
N GLU A 27 16.19 32.49 -9.13
CA GLU A 27 15.71 33.58 -9.98
C GLU A 27 15.15 34.71 -9.11
N GLU A 28 14.22 34.38 -8.22
CA GLU A 28 13.63 35.30 -7.26
C GLU A 28 13.40 34.63 -5.89
N PRO A 29 13.34 35.38 -4.78
CA PRO A 29 13.20 34.79 -3.44
C PRO A 29 12.00 33.87 -3.28
N GLU A 30 10.85 34.23 -3.84
CA GLU A 30 9.60 33.47 -3.72
C GLU A 30 9.65 32.16 -4.51
N GLN A 31 10.22 32.20 -5.73
CA GLN A 31 10.45 31.01 -6.54
C GLN A 31 11.42 30.05 -5.84
N TYR A 32 12.53 30.58 -5.33
CA TYR A 32 13.55 29.76 -4.69
C TYR A 32 13.01 29.03 -3.47
N ILE A 33 12.26 29.72 -2.61
CA ILE A 33 11.62 29.11 -1.43
C ILE A 33 10.58 28.06 -1.85
N ARG A 34 9.73 28.39 -2.83
CA ARG A 34 8.71 27.46 -3.35
C ARG A 34 9.35 26.17 -3.87
N ASP A 35 10.41 26.28 -4.65
CA ASP A 35 11.06 25.13 -5.28
C ASP A 35 11.86 24.31 -4.26
N PHE A 36 12.46 24.96 -3.25
CA PHE A 36 13.03 24.30 -2.08
C PHE A 36 11.98 23.46 -1.33
N MET A 37 10.84 24.07 -1.01
CA MET A 37 9.74 23.36 -0.33
C MET A 37 9.21 22.22 -1.19
N ALA A 38 9.03 22.44 -2.49
CA ALA A 38 8.56 21.41 -3.41
C ALA A 38 9.53 20.23 -3.52
N LEU A 39 10.86 20.47 -3.47
CA LEU A 39 11.86 19.41 -3.47
C LEU A 39 11.78 18.55 -2.20
N GLU A 40 11.66 19.19 -1.03
CA GLU A 40 11.53 18.47 0.24
C GLU A 40 10.20 17.70 0.33
N LEU A 41 9.09 18.32 -0.10
CA LEU A 41 7.77 17.69 -0.08
C LEU A 41 7.74 16.45 -0.98
N ARG A 42 8.30 16.52 -2.19
CA ARG A 42 8.39 15.36 -3.11
C ARG A 42 9.17 14.20 -2.50
N GLU A 43 10.33 14.48 -1.89
CA GLU A 43 11.12 13.44 -1.23
C GLU A 43 10.38 12.82 -0.03
N ARG A 44 9.69 13.63 0.78
CA ARG A 44 8.90 13.13 1.90
C ARG A 44 7.75 12.25 1.44
N GLU A 45 7.07 12.65 0.38
CA GLU A 45 5.96 11.89 -0.19
C GLU A 45 6.44 10.55 -0.77
N ALA A 46 7.52 10.57 -1.55
CA ALA A 46 8.14 9.34 -2.05
C ALA A 46 8.55 8.38 -0.91
N ASN A 47 9.14 8.92 0.16
CA ASN A 47 9.48 8.11 1.34
C ASN A 47 8.25 7.60 2.11
N ARG A 48 7.16 8.36 2.12
CA ARG A 48 5.88 7.95 2.69
C ARG A 48 5.32 6.76 1.91
N ILE A 49 5.16 6.89 0.59
CA ILE A 49 4.65 5.83 -0.29
C ILE A 49 5.55 4.59 -0.19
N ASN A 50 6.87 4.73 -0.29
CA ASN A 50 7.82 3.60 -0.18
C ASN A 50 7.67 2.82 1.14
N ARG A 51 7.41 3.52 2.25
CA ARG A 51 7.15 2.86 3.54
C ARG A 51 5.79 2.15 3.54
N MET A 52 4.77 2.73 2.92
CA MET A 52 3.44 2.12 2.83
C MET A 52 3.49 0.85 1.98
N VAL A 53 4.12 0.90 0.81
CA VAL A 53 4.42 -0.26 -0.05
C VAL A 53 5.15 -1.36 0.71
N LYS A 54 6.20 -1.02 1.46
CA LYS A 54 6.94 -1.98 2.29
C LYS A 54 6.10 -2.60 3.41
N THR A 55 5.20 -1.82 4.01
CA THR A 55 4.38 -2.27 5.14
C THR A 55 3.15 -3.06 4.68
N ALA A 56 2.69 -2.84 3.44
CA ALA A 56 1.52 -3.50 2.88
C ALA A 56 1.70 -5.02 2.71
N GLY A 57 2.93 -5.52 2.54
CA GLY A 57 3.22 -6.96 2.65
C GLY A 57 2.94 -7.80 1.40
N PHE A 58 2.77 -7.19 0.22
CA PHE A 58 2.69 -7.94 -1.04
C PHE A 58 4.05 -8.50 -1.47
N ARG A 59 4.04 -9.67 -2.13
CA ARG A 59 5.26 -10.46 -2.46
C ARG A 59 6.05 -9.92 -3.65
N VAL A 60 5.35 -9.31 -4.60
CA VAL A 60 5.89 -8.80 -5.86
C VAL A 60 5.29 -7.42 -6.07
N ILE A 61 6.03 -6.50 -6.71
CA ILE A 61 5.49 -5.20 -7.12
C ILE A 61 4.94 -5.36 -8.53
N LYS A 62 3.68 -4.98 -8.71
CA LYS A 62 2.98 -4.95 -9.99
C LYS A 62 2.16 -3.67 -10.08
N THR A 63 2.02 -3.12 -11.28
CA THR A 63 1.29 -1.89 -11.56
C THR A 63 0.09 -2.18 -12.44
N LEU A 64 -0.91 -1.29 -12.44
CA LEU A 64 -2.09 -1.45 -13.30
C LEU A 64 -1.74 -1.33 -14.79
N ASP A 65 -0.71 -0.58 -15.15
CA ASP A 65 -0.23 -0.43 -16.53
C ASP A 65 0.29 -1.75 -17.13
N GLU A 66 0.85 -2.64 -16.30
CA GLU A 66 1.30 -3.97 -16.71
C GLU A 66 0.16 -4.99 -16.78
N PHE A 67 -1.02 -4.64 -16.27
CA PHE A 67 -2.13 -5.58 -16.12
C PHE A 67 -3.01 -5.61 -17.37
N ILE A 68 -3.16 -6.79 -17.96
CA ILE A 68 -4.04 -7.02 -19.11
C ILE A 68 -5.35 -7.65 -18.65
N TRP A 69 -6.43 -6.89 -18.80
CA TRP A 69 -7.79 -7.38 -18.57
C TRP A 69 -8.10 -8.55 -19.50
N ASN A 70 -8.60 -9.63 -18.91
CA ASN A 70 -8.94 -10.84 -19.63
C ASN A 70 -10.29 -11.39 -19.13
N LYS A 71 -10.90 -12.28 -19.91
CA LYS A 71 -12.21 -12.86 -19.61
C LYS A 71 -12.22 -13.82 -18.42
N ALA A 72 -11.05 -14.21 -17.90
CA ALA A 72 -10.93 -15.09 -16.74
C ALA A 72 -10.96 -14.31 -15.41
N ILE A 73 -11.01 -12.97 -15.44
CA ILE A 73 -11.34 -12.15 -14.28
C ILE A 73 -12.81 -11.76 -14.37
N GLU A 74 -13.58 -12.29 -13.44
CA GLU A 74 -14.98 -11.94 -13.24
C GLU A 74 -15.09 -10.92 -12.11
N LEU A 75 -15.76 -9.81 -12.38
CA LEU A 75 -16.08 -8.80 -11.39
C LEU A 75 -17.53 -8.98 -10.91
N PRO A 76 -17.85 -8.72 -9.63
CA PRO A 76 -19.22 -8.75 -9.14
C PRO A 76 -20.12 -7.75 -9.87
N ASN A 77 -21.42 -8.03 -9.90
CA ASN A 77 -22.41 -7.11 -10.46
C ASN A 77 -22.34 -5.75 -9.75
N GLY A 78 -22.21 -4.67 -10.54
CA GLY A 78 -22.09 -3.31 -10.03
C GLY A 78 -20.65 -2.82 -9.80
N LEU A 79 -19.64 -3.68 -10.02
CA LEU A 79 -18.23 -3.27 -9.99
C LEU A 79 -17.70 -3.23 -11.43
N SER A 80 -17.40 -2.04 -11.94
CA SER A 80 -16.80 -1.90 -13.25
C SER A 80 -15.26 -1.92 -13.19
N GLN A 81 -14.61 -2.14 -14.33
CA GLN A 81 -13.15 -1.98 -14.43
C GLN A 81 -12.71 -0.56 -14.06
N THR A 82 -13.52 0.44 -14.41
CA THR A 82 -13.28 1.85 -14.06
C THR A 82 -13.41 2.10 -12.56
N ASP A 83 -14.34 1.44 -11.87
CA ASP A 83 -14.45 1.52 -10.40
C ASP A 83 -13.22 0.90 -9.72
N MET A 84 -12.69 -0.17 -10.30
CA MET A 84 -11.47 -0.81 -9.81
C MET A 84 -10.25 0.10 -9.98
N THR A 85 -10.04 0.65 -11.17
CA THR A 85 -8.88 1.52 -11.43
C THR A 85 -8.95 2.87 -10.72
N SER A 86 -10.16 3.38 -10.43
CA SER A 86 -10.36 4.62 -9.68
C SER A 86 -10.32 4.43 -8.16
N LEU A 87 -10.25 3.19 -7.67
CA LEU A 87 -10.24 2.84 -6.25
C LEU A 87 -11.43 3.39 -5.46
N SER A 88 -12.57 3.67 -6.12
CA SER A 88 -13.75 4.27 -5.47
C SER A 88 -14.31 3.41 -4.32
N PHE A 89 -14.07 2.10 -4.36
CA PHE A 89 -14.43 1.15 -3.32
C PHE A 89 -13.62 1.35 -2.02
N VAL A 90 -12.38 1.84 -2.11
CA VAL A 90 -11.52 2.11 -0.94
C VAL A 90 -12.11 3.25 -0.09
N ASP A 91 -12.66 4.27 -0.73
CA ASP A 91 -13.33 5.37 -0.03
C ASP A 91 -14.60 4.91 0.68
N ARG A 92 -15.27 3.89 0.14
CA ARG A 92 -16.42 3.21 0.78
C ARG A 92 -16.02 2.23 1.87
N LYS A 93 -14.72 2.08 2.17
CA LYS A 93 -14.16 1.10 3.13
C LYS A 93 -14.47 -0.35 2.76
N GLU A 94 -14.54 -0.63 1.47
CA GLU A 94 -14.71 -1.98 0.94
C GLU A 94 -13.33 -2.65 0.75
N ASN A 95 -13.21 -3.88 1.24
CA ASN A 95 -11.99 -4.68 1.13
C ASN A 95 -12.04 -5.57 -0.11
N LEU A 96 -10.88 -5.97 -0.62
CA LEU A 96 -10.79 -6.85 -1.78
C LEU A 96 -10.55 -8.30 -1.37
N ILE A 97 -11.33 -9.19 -1.96
CA ILE A 97 -11.19 -10.64 -1.81
C ILE A 97 -11.07 -11.26 -3.20
N PHE A 98 -10.01 -12.04 -3.42
CA PHE A 98 -9.77 -12.74 -4.68
C PHE A 98 -9.91 -14.25 -4.49
N MET A 99 -10.70 -14.89 -5.37
CA MET A 99 -11.02 -16.32 -5.35
C MET A 99 -11.06 -16.90 -6.76
N GLY A 100 -10.77 -18.20 -6.91
CA GLY A 100 -10.93 -18.97 -8.15
C GLY A 100 -9.60 -19.44 -8.75
N ALA A 101 -9.66 -20.17 -9.87
CA ALA A 101 -8.54 -20.93 -10.44
C ALA A 101 -7.19 -20.18 -10.53
N VAL A 102 -6.08 -20.91 -10.35
CA VAL A 102 -4.73 -20.34 -10.48
C VAL A 102 -4.44 -19.86 -11.91
N GLY A 103 -3.56 -18.88 -12.06
CA GLY A 103 -3.08 -18.42 -13.37
C GLY A 103 -4.00 -17.45 -14.13
N THR A 104 -5.10 -16.97 -13.55
CA THR A 104 -6.01 -16.02 -14.23
C THR A 104 -5.61 -14.54 -14.09
N GLY A 105 -4.53 -14.24 -13.35
CA GLY A 105 -4.05 -12.87 -13.12
C GLY A 105 -4.62 -12.18 -11.88
N LYS A 106 -5.38 -12.87 -11.02
CA LYS A 106 -5.95 -12.30 -9.77
C LYS A 106 -4.91 -11.69 -8.86
N THR A 107 -3.84 -12.42 -8.53
CA THR A 107 -2.75 -11.92 -7.68
C THR A 107 -2.07 -10.69 -8.29
N HIS A 108 -1.96 -10.64 -9.62
CA HIS A 108 -1.43 -9.46 -10.31
C HIS A 108 -2.39 -8.29 -10.09
N LEU A 109 -3.68 -8.42 -10.42
CA LEU A 109 -4.67 -7.36 -10.24
C LEU A 109 -4.74 -6.89 -8.77
N ALA A 110 -4.76 -7.83 -7.83
CA ALA A 110 -4.77 -7.56 -6.39
C ALA A 110 -3.56 -6.71 -5.96
N THR A 111 -2.37 -7.09 -6.44
CA THR A 111 -1.12 -6.36 -6.17
C THR A 111 -1.12 -4.98 -6.82
N ALA A 112 -1.59 -4.88 -8.07
CA ALA A 112 -1.64 -3.64 -8.82
C ALA A 112 -2.58 -2.61 -8.18
N LEU A 113 -3.76 -3.04 -7.73
CA LEU A 113 -4.70 -2.18 -7.02
C LEU A 113 -4.17 -1.76 -5.64
N ALA A 114 -3.52 -2.67 -4.92
CA ALA A 114 -2.87 -2.35 -3.65
C ALA A 114 -1.72 -1.34 -3.83
N MET A 115 -0.95 -1.46 -4.90
CA MET A 115 0.12 -0.52 -5.25
C MET A 115 -0.46 0.87 -5.55
N GLN A 116 -1.47 0.94 -6.43
CA GLN A 116 -2.16 2.20 -6.76
C GLN A 116 -2.71 2.87 -5.49
N ALA A 117 -3.32 2.08 -4.58
CA ALA A 117 -3.84 2.62 -3.33
C ALA A 117 -2.72 3.17 -2.42
N CYS A 118 -1.55 2.52 -2.40
CA CYS A 118 -0.38 3.06 -1.68
C CYS A 118 0.13 4.36 -2.30
N GLU A 119 0.13 4.47 -3.63
CA GLU A 119 0.53 5.67 -4.38
C GLU A 119 -0.44 6.84 -4.15
N ASP A 120 -1.74 6.54 -4.03
CA ASP A 120 -2.78 7.49 -3.61
C ASP A 120 -2.73 7.82 -2.10
N GLY A 121 -1.75 7.25 -1.39
CA GLY A 121 -1.49 7.55 0.01
C GLY A 121 -2.41 6.88 1.00
N LYS A 122 -3.11 5.80 0.60
CA LYS A 122 -4.02 5.00 1.43
C LYS A 122 -3.27 3.90 2.18
N GLN A 123 -3.59 3.68 3.45
CA GLN A 123 -2.97 2.58 4.21
C GLN A 123 -3.51 1.23 3.73
N VAL A 124 -2.63 0.36 3.21
CA VAL A 124 -3.00 -0.95 2.66
C VAL A 124 -2.39 -2.08 3.48
N SER A 125 -3.07 -3.23 3.57
CA SER A 125 -2.49 -4.48 4.05
C SER A 125 -2.92 -5.64 3.17
N PHE A 126 -1.94 -6.42 2.72
CA PHE A 126 -2.12 -7.55 1.81
C PHE A 126 -1.84 -8.85 2.56
N TYR A 127 -2.76 -9.79 2.46
CA TYR A 127 -2.64 -11.12 3.05
C TYR A 127 -3.04 -12.20 2.04
N THR A 128 -2.47 -13.39 2.19
CA THR A 128 -3.15 -14.59 1.68
C THR A 128 -4.12 -15.04 2.76
N ALA A 129 -5.21 -15.72 2.37
CA ALA A 129 -6.18 -16.26 3.33
C ALA A 129 -5.50 -17.08 4.44
N ALA A 130 -4.55 -17.92 4.05
CA ALA A 130 -3.77 -18.75 4.97
C ALA A 130 -2.87 -17.92 5.89
N SER A 131 -2.19 -16.88 5.38
CA SER A 131 -1.32 -16.06 6.23
C SER A 131 -2.12 -15.23 7.23
N LEU A 132 -3.29 -14.72 6.83
CA LEU A 132 -4.18 -13.98 7.72
C LEU A 132 -4.73 -14.88 8.83
N ALA A 133 -5.22 -16.07 8.47
CA ALA A 133 -5.77 -17.03 9.43
C ALA A 133 -4.71 -17.48 10.47
N ASN A 134 -3.49 -17.79 10.02
CA ASN A 134 -2.39 -18.14 10.91
C ASN A 134 -1.99 -16.97 11.83
N LEU A 135 -1.97 -15.75 11.30
CA LEU A 135 -1.66 -14.55 12.08
C LEU A 135 -2.74 -14.30 13.14
N LEU A 136 -4.02 -14.42 12.79
CA LEU A 136 -5.13 -14.31 13.74
C LEU A 136 -5.03 -15.35 14.86
N LEU A 137 -4.75 -16.61 14.51
CA LEU A 137 -4.55 -17.68 15.49
C LEU A 137 -3.37 -17.39 16.44
N GLU A 138 -2.23 -16.98 15.90
CA GLU A 138 -1.05 -16.61 16.70
C GLU A 138 -1.37 -15.45 17.67
N LYS A 139 -2.05 -14.40 17.19
CA LYS A 139 -2.41 -13.26 18.04
C LYS A 139 -3.45 -13.63 19.08
N ASN A 140 -4.38 -14.53 18.78
CA ASN A 140 -5.34 -15.05 19.74
C ASN A 140 -4.64 -15.84 20.86
N GLN A 141 -3.75 -16.77 20.50
CA GLN A 141 -2.98 -17.57 21.47
C GLN A 141 -2.10 -16.71 22.39
N ARG A 142 -1.61 -15.56 21.89
CA ARG A 142 -0.80 -14.61 22.67
C ARG A 142 -1.62 -13.57 23.45
N GLY A 143 -2.96 -13.60 23.36
CA GLY A 143 -3.82 -12.59 23.97
C GLY A 143 -3.71 -11.20 23.35
N LEU A 144 -3.17 -11.10 22.12
CA LEU A 144 -2.92 -9.85 21.39
C LEU A 144 -3.94 -9.59 20.27
N LEU A 145 -5.00 -10.39 20.19
CA LEU A 145 -6.01 -10.31 19.12
C LEU A 145 -6.64 -8.91 19.03
N ASN A 146 -7.07 -8.34 20.17
CA ASN A 146 -7.67 -7.00 20.20
C ASN A 146 -6.73 -5.91 19.67
N THR A 147 -5.44 -6.00 20.01
CA THR A 147 -4.42 -5.07 19.52
C THR A 147 -4.24 -5.19 18.02
N PHE A 148 -4.22 -6.42 17.49
CA PHE A 148 -4.11 -6.67 16.06
C PHE A 148 -5.34 -6.18 15.29
N MET A 149 -6.55 -6.43 15.81
CA MET A 149 -7.79 -5.92 15.23
C MET A 149 -7.81 -4.39 15.18
N ASN A 150 -7.28 -3.71 16.21
CA ASN A 150 -7.15 -2.26 16.21
C ASN A 150 -6.16 -1.75 15.16
N THR A 151 -5.12 -2.52 14.83
CA THR A 151 -4.23 -2.22 13.71
C THR A 151 -4.98 -2.36 12.39
N LEU A 152 -5.72 -3.45 12.18
CA LEU A 152 -6.51 -3.66 10.95
C LEU A 152 -7.56 -2.57 10.73
N LYS A 153 -8.18 -2.04 11.80
CA LYS A 153 -9.13 -0.91 11.72
C LYS A 153 -8.52 0.39 11.19
N ARG A 154 -7.20 0.56 11.25
CA ARG A 154 -6.51 1.75 10.72
C ARG A 154 -6.18 1.63 9.25
N VAL A 155 -6.16 0.40 8.74
CA VAL A 155 -5.95 0.12 7.32
C VAL A 155 -7.19 0.54 6.55
N GLU A 156 -6.99 1.20 5.41
CA GLU A 156 -8.05 1.69 4.55
C GLU A 156 -8.43 0.68 3.47
N LEU A 157 -7.51 -0.20 3.09
CA LEU A 157 -7.74 -1.31 2.18
C LEU A 157 -7.05 -2.58 2.68
N ILE A 158 -7.84 -3.61 2.97
CA ILE A 158 -7.34 -4.97 3.18
C ILE A 158 -7.56 -5.75 1.89
N VAL A 159 -6.50 -6.39 1.40
CA VAL A 159 -6.55 -7.30 0.26
C VAL A 159 -6.29 -8.72 0.75
N VAL A 160 -7.21 -9.63 0.48
CA VAL A 160 -7.09 -11.06 0.80
C VAL A 160 -7.09 -11.87 -0.49
N ASP A 161 -5.96 -12.50 -0.78
CA ASP A 161 -5.80 -13.36 -1.96
C ASP A 161 -5.83 -14.86 -1.59
N GLU A 162 -5.96 -15.70 -2.59
CA GLU A 162 -5.90 -17.16 -2.50
C GLU A 162 -6.96 -17.78 -1.56
N ILE A 163 -8.14 -17.16 -1.44
CA ILE A 163 -9.24 -17.79 -0.70
C ILE A 163 -9.66 -19.08 -1.42
N GLY A 164 -9.62 -20.21 -0.70
CA GLY A 164 -10.09 -21.51 -1.20
C GLY A 164 -8.99 -22.49 -1.63
N PHE A 165 -7.71 -22.11 -1.56
CA PHE A 165 -6.59 -23.01 -1.94
C PHE A 165 -5.90 -23.71 -0.77
N VAL A 166 -6.20 -23.34 0.47
CA VAL A 166 -5.52 -23.87 1.66
C VAL A 166 -6.56 -24.36 2.67
N PRO A 167 -6.52 -25.62 3.12
CA PRO A 167 -7.32 -26.07 4.24
C PRO A 167 -6.90 -25.31 5.49
N LEU A 168 -7.80 -24.54 6.07
CA LEU A 168 -7.57 -23.81 7.31
C LEU A 168 -7.82 -24.74 8.50
N HIS A 169 -7.01 -24.60 9.55
CA HIS A 169 -7.31 -25.21 10.84
C HIS A 169 -8.65 -24.65 11.37
N LYS A 170 -9.46 -25.47 12.04
CA LYS A 170 -10.81 -25.09 12.48
C LYS A 170 -10.81 -23.78 13.27
N ASP A 171 -9.96 -23.68 14.28
CA ASP A 171 -9.83 -22.47 15.11
C ASP A 171 -9.38 -21.23 14.32
N ALA A 172 -8.58 -21.42 13.26
CA ALA A 172 -8.14 -20.32 12.41
C ALA A 172 -9.26 -19.87 11.45
N ALA A 173 -10.10 -20.81 11.00
CA ALA A 173 -11.30 -20.51 10.23
C ALA A 173 -12.35 -19.75 11.08
N GLU A 174 -12.58 -20.18 12.33
CA GLU A 174 -13.50 -19.50 13.26
C GLU A 174 -13.06 -18.07 13.61
N LEU A 175 -11.78 -17.74 13.50
CA LEU A 175 -11.28 -16.37 13.69
C LEU A 175 -11.38 -15.52 12.41
N LEU A 176 -11.45 -16.14 11.24
CA LEU A 176 -11.46 -15.47 9.94
C LEU A 176 -12.89 -15.10 9.49
N PHE A 177 -13.90 -15.86 9.90
CA PHE A 177 -15.32 -15.70 9.55
C PHE A 177 -16.13 -15.18 10.74
#